data_AF-C3Y583-F1
#
_entry.id   AF-C3Y583-F1
#
_cell.length_a   1.000
_cell.length_b   1.000
_cell.length_c   1.000
_cell.angle_alpha   90.00
_cell.angle_beta   90.00
_cell.angle_gamma   90.00
#
_symmetry.space_group_name_H-M   'P 1'
#
loop_
_entity.id
_entity.type
_entity.pdbx_description
1 polymer ?
#
loop_
_entity_poly.entity_id
_entity_poly.type
_entity_poly.pdbx_seq_one_letter_code
_entity_poly.pdbx_strand_id
1 'polypeptide(L)'
;ESSCVFPFKYKGVMYQKCTTHDSSHPWCSVDANYQHGLERWAYCKMSDDVTVPADCVFPFYYRGQRYNECTAVGFILPWCAWDPTYSEGRWSIC
;
A
#
# COMPACT_ATOMS: atom_id res chain seq x y z
N GLU A 1 -9.53 -11.37 9.35
CA GLU A 1 -10.43 -10.23 9.14
C GLU A 1 -9.92 -9.09 10.01
N SER A 2 -9.44 -8.00 9.40
CA SER A 2 -8.71 -6.94 10.10
C SER A 2 -9.63 -5.72 10.25
N SER A 3 -10.27 -5.60 11.41
CA SER A 3 -11.37 -4.68 11.72
C SER A 3 -10.94 -3.23 11.96
N CYS A 4 -10.06 -2.67 11.13
CA CYS A 4 -9.69 -1.25 11.24
C CYS A 4 -10.91 -0.35 10.98
N VAL A 5 -11.14 0.64 11.84
CA VAL A 5 -12.20 1.63 11.67
C VAL A 5 -11.59 2.99 11.34
N PHE A 6 -12.03 3.60 10.24
CA PHE A 6 -11.58 4.92 9.81
C PHE A 6 -12.78 5.87 9.63
N PRO A 7 -12.66 7.16 10.01
CA PRO A 7 -11.55 7.76 10.76
C PRO A 7 -11.56 7.33 12.24
N PHE A 8 -10.39 7.20 12.85
CA PHE A 8 -10.25 7.05 14.30
C PHE A 8 -9.47 8.21 14.91
N LYS A 9 -9.73 8.53 16.18
CA LYS A 9 -9.02 9.59 16.91
C LYS A 9 -8.06 8.98 17.91
N TYR A 10 -6.77 9.26 17.77
CA TYR A 10 -5.73 8.83 18.70
C TYR A 10 -4.92 10.03 19.19
N LYS A 11 -4.79 10.17 20.52
CA LYS A 11 -4.11 11.30 21.19
C LYS A 11 -4.53 12.68 20.68
N GLY A 12 -5.80 12.85 20.31
CA GLY A 12 -6.32 14.12 19.77
C GLY A 12 -6.23 14.27 18.25
N VAL A 13 -5.48 13.41 17.56
CA VAL A 13 -5.27 13.45 16.11
C VAL A 13 -6.20 12.45 15.42
N MET A 14 -6.83 12.86 14.31
CA MET A 14 -7.66 11.97 13.50
C MET A 14 -6.80 11.27 12.44
N TYR A 15 -6.97 9.96 12.32
CA TYR A 15 -6.27 9.11 11.36
C TYR A 15 -7.30 8.42 10.47
N GLN A 16 -7.14 8.58 9.16
CA GLN A 16 -7.97 7.93 8.12
C GLN A 16 -7.32 6.68 7.52
N LYS A 17 -6.09 6.40 7.94
CA LYS A 17 -5.30 5.24 7.51
C LYS A 17 -4.50 4.72 8.69
N CYS A 18 -3.88 3.56 8.51
CA CYS A 18 -2.95 3.01 9.48
C CYS A 18 -1.84 4.01 9.80
N THR A 19 -1.50 4.10 11.07
CA THR A 19 -0.48 5.02 11.58
C THR A 19 0.62 4.23 12.26
N THR A 20 1.85 4.71 12.20
CA THR A 20 2.99 4.20 12.98
C THR A 20 3.25 5.06 14.22
N HIS A 21 2.29 5.91 14.59
CA HIS A 21 2.41 6.77 15.76
C HIS A 21 2.55 5.90 17.03
N ASP A 22 3.66 6.07 17.77
CA ASP A 22 4.03 5.26 18.95
C ASP A 22 4.23 3.74 18.67
N SER A 23 4.43 3.30 17.43
CA SER A 23 4.69 1.88 17.12
C SER A 23 5.56 1.67 15.88
N SER A 24 6.44 0.68 15.90
CA SER A 24 7.28 0.32 14.76
C SER A 24 6.49 -0.30 13.59
N HIS A 25 5.29 -0.82 13.86
CA HIS A 25 4.41 -1.41 12.86
C HIS A 25 3.16 -0.56 12.70
N PRO A 26 2.63 -0.40 11.47
CA PRO A 26 1.44 0.38 11.26
C PRO A 26 0.28 -0.31 11.92
N TRP A 27 -0.53 0.48 12.60
CA TRP A 27 -1.66 0.02 13.36
C TRP A 27 -2.84 0.96 13.12
N CYS A 28 -4.02 0.45 13.43
CA CYS A 28 -5.28 1.18 13.34
C CYS A 28 -6.07 0.93 14.62
N SER A 29 -6.96 1.87 14.96
CA SER A 29 -7.96 1.57 15.97
C SER A 29 -9.07 0.73 15.36
N VAL A 30 -9.62 -0.22 16.12
CA VAL A 30 -10.80 -0.99 15.70
C VAL A 30 -12.11 -0.43 16.26
N ASP A 31 -12.05 0.68 16.99
CA ASP A 31 -13.19 1.34 17.60
C ASP A 31 -13.23 2.82 17.15
N ALA A 32 -14.38 3.28 16.63
CA ALA A 32 -14.59 4.70 16.31
C ALA A 32 -14.62 5.58 17.56
N ASN A 33 -15.03 5.01 18.70
CA ASN A 33 -15.24 5.71 19.96
C ASN A 33 -14.37 5.07 21.04
N TYR A 34 -13.10 5.47 21.08
CA TYR A 34 -12.10 4.97 22.02
C TYR A 34 -12.57 5.17 23.47
N GLN A 35 -13.12 4.13 24.09
CA GLN A 35 -13.50 4.14 25.50
C GLN A 35 -12.37 3.54 26.33
N HIS A 36 -11.92 4.33 27.30
CA HIS A 36 -10.82 4.01 28.22
C HIS A 36 -11.13 2.69 28.96
N GLY A 37 -10.56 1.57 28.50
CA GLY A 37 -10.79 0.23 29.07
C GLY A 37 -10.76 -0.92 28.05
N LEU A 38 -10.88 -0.63 26.76
CA LEU A 38 -10.71 -1.61 25.68
C LEU A 38 -9.73 -1.03 24.67
N GLU A 39 -8.43 -1.19 24.93
CA GLU A 39 -7.34 -0.80 24.02
C GLU A 39 -7.33 -1.72 22.79
N ARG A 40 -8.43 -1.75 22.04
CA ARG A 40 -8.51 -2.53 20.82
C ARG A 40 -7.93 -1.71 19.68
N TRP A 41 -6.67 -1.99 19.43
CA TRP A 41 -5.98 -1.63 18.21
C TRP A 41 -5.59 -2.91 17.49
N ALA A 42 -5.48 -2.84 16.17
CA ALA A 42 -4.98 -3.95 15.38
C ALA A 42 -3.74 -3.48 14.64
N TYR A 43 -2.74 -4.36 14.53
CA TYR A 43 -1.72 -4.16 13.52
C TYR A 43 -2.41 -4.19 12.17
N CYS A 44 -2.20 -3.12 11.42
CA CYS A 44 -2.47 -3.20 10.02
C CYS A 44 -1.52 -4.25 9.48
N LYS A 45 -2.10 -5.27 8.85
CA LYS A 45 -1.33 -5.96 7.85
C LYS A 45 -0.93 -4.86 6.88
N MET A 46 0.35 -4.51 6.87
CA MET A 46 0.93 -4.06 5.63
C MET A 46 0.73 -5.24 4.69
N SER A 47 -0.45 -5.35 4.09
CA SER A 47 -0.51 -5.87 2.75
C SER A 47 0.58 -5.10 2.02
N ASP A 48 1.55 -5.83 1.50
CA ASP A 48 2.67 -5.45 0.67
C ASP A 48 2.27 -4.48 -0.45
N ASP A 49 1.80 -3.30 -0.06
CA ASP A 49 1.61 -2.13 -0.90
C ASP A 49 2.82 -1.25 -0.62
N VAL A 50 4.00 -1.87 -0.78
CA VAL A 50 5.11 -1.20 -1.47
C VAL A 50 4.45 -0.65 -2.71
N THR A 51 4.25 0.66 -2.69
CA THR A 51 3.23 1.38 -3.43
C THR A 51 3.38 1.08 -4.90
N VAL A 52 2.72 0.02 -5.37
CA VAL A 52 2.62 -0.28 -6.77
C VAL A 52 1.74 0.86 -7.28
N PRO A 53 2.24 1.71 -8.19
CA PRO A 53 1.40 2.72 -8.82
C PRO A 53 0.06 2.09 -9.21
N ALA A 54 -1.07 2.71 -8.85
CA ALA A 54 -2.40 2.19 -9.18
C ALA A 54 -2.58 1.96 -10.69
N ASP A 55 -1.73 2.59 -11.49
CA ASP A 55 -1.65 2.47 -12.93
C ASP A 55 -0.89 1.22 -13.42
N CYS A 56 -0.17 0.49 -12.56
CA CYS A 56 0.54 -0.72 -12.96
C CYS A 56 -0.42 -1.84 -13.36
N VAL A 57 -0.20 -2.42 -14.53
CA VAL A 57 -0.92 -3.61 -14.99
C VAL A 57 -0.02 -4.83 -14.90
N PHE A 58 -0.46 -5.82 -14.12
CA PHE A 58 0.19 -7.13 -14.06
C PHE A 58 -0.74 -8.23 -14.59
N PRO A 59 -0.22 -9.18 -15.39
CA PRO A 59 1.11 -9.16 -16.00
C PRO A 59 1.23 -8.15 -17.13
N PHE A 60 2.45 -7.62 -17.34
CA PHE A 60 2.79 -6.87 -18.55
C PHE A 60 3.93 -7.52 -19.34
N TYR A 61 3.97 -7.24 -20.64
CA TYR A 61 5.00 -7.70 -21.55
C TYR A 61 5.96 -6.55 -21.90
N TYR A 62 7.25 -6.75 -21.67
CA TYR A 62 8.32 -5.84 -22.09
C TYR A 62 9.41 -6.62 -22.84
N ARG A 63 9.74 -6.17 -24.06
CA ARG A 63 10.71 -6.84 -24.96
C ARG A 63 10.45 -8.35 -25.14
N GLY A 64 9.18 -8.76 -25.15
CA GLY A 64 8.77 -10.17 -25.28
C GLY A 64 8.86 -11.01 -24.00
N GLN A 65 9.25 -10.43 -22.86
CA GLN A 65 9.24 -11.09 -21.55
C GLN A 65 8.03 -10.65 -20.72
N ARG A 66 7.44 -11.57 -19.96
CA ARG A 66 6.26 -11.33 -19.11
C ARG A 66 6.68 -11.07 -17.66
N TYR A 67 6.20 -9.99 -17.07
CA TYR A 67 6.46 -9.60 -15.69
C TYR A 67 5.15 -9.55 -14.90
N ASN A 68 5.13 -10.12 -13.69
CA ASN A 68 3.98 -10.08 -12.77
C ASN A 68 4.24 -9.16 -11.57
N GLU A 69 5.38 -8.45 -11.60
CA GLU A 69 5.86 -7.56 -10.55
C GLU A 69 6.70 -6.46 -11.19
N CYS A 70 7.09 -5.46 -10.39
CA CYS A 70 7.96 -4.41 -10.85
C CYS A 70 9.32 -4.97 -11.28
N THR A 71 9.82 -4.50 -12.43
CA THR A 71 11.08 -4.95 -13.00
C THR A 71 12.08 -3.80 -13.06
N ALA A 72 13.36 -4.06 -12.88
CA ALA A 72 14.44 -3.09 -13.14
C ALA A 72 15.08 -3.32 -14.52
N VAL A 73 14.45 -4.09 -15.41
CA VAL A 73 15.01 -4.39 -16.72
C VAL A 73 14.93 -3.16 -17.62
N GLY A 74 16.08 -2.68 -18.09
CA GLY A 74 16.17 -1.52 -18.98
C GLY A 74 16.00 -0.16 -18.28
N PHE A 75 15.93 -0.12 -16.94
CA PHE A 75 15.87 1.11 -16.17
C PHE A 75 16.62 0.96 -14.84
N ILE A 76 17.06 2.07 -14.24
CA ILE A 76 17.84 2.03 -12.98
C ILE A 76 16.97 1.70 -11.77
N LEU A 77 15.73 2.21 -11.78
CA LEU A 77 14.75 1.99 -10.72
C LEU A 77 13.74 0.90 -11.14
N PRO A 78 13.14 0.17 -10.18
CA PRO A 78 12.08 -0.76 -10.50
C PRO A 78 10.88 0.00 -11.09
N TRP A 79 10.24 -0.61 -12.08
CA TRP A 79 9.14 0.01 -12.82
C TRP A 79 8.12 -1.02 -13.28
N CYS A 80 6.93 -0.53 -13.62
CA CYS A 80 5.83 -1.31 -14.17
C CYS A 80 5.24 -0.63 -15.41
N ALA A 81 4.64 -1.40 -16.32
CA ALA A 81 3.88 -0.82 -17.43
C ALA A 81 2.44 -0.54 -17.02
N TRP A 82 1.81 0.46 -17.66
CA TRP A 82 0.37 0.74 -17.47
C TRP A 82 -0.54 -0.06 -18.38
N ASP A 83 0.05 -0.76 -19.34
CA ASP A 83 -0.65 -1.57 -20.32
C ASP A 83 -0.14 -3.00 -20.24
N PRO A 84 -0.96 -4.01 -20.61
CA PRO A 84 -0.51 -5.40 -20.70
C PRO A 84 0.69 -5.58 -21.64
N THR A 85 0.91 -4.66 -22.57
CA THR A 85 2.09 -4.61 -23.43
C THR A 85 2.71 -3.23 -23.33
N TYR A 86 3.99 -3.17 -22.96
CA TYR A 86 4.73 -1.92 -22.81
C TYR A 86 4.56 -1.03 -24.04
N SER A 87 4.02 0.16 -23.80
CA SER A 87 3.93 1.24 -24.78
C SER A 87 4.91 2.33 -24.39
N GLU A 88 5.58 2.92 -25.38
CA GLU A 88 6.60 3.94 -25.14
C GLU A 88 6.04 5.10 -24.29
N GLY A 89 6.63 5.33 -23.11
CA GLY A 89 6.21 6.38 -22.19
C GLY A 89 5.03 6.05 -21.25
N ARG A 90 4.45 4.84 -21.30
CA ARG A 90 3.36 4.42 -20.39
C ARG A 90 3.86 3.43 -19.34
N TRP A 91 4.56 3.97 -18.36
CA TRP A 91 5.13 3.21 -17.26
C TRP A 91 5.31 4.10 -16.02
N SER A 92 5.36 3.50 -14.83
CA SER A 92 5.62 4.19 -13.57
C SER A 92 6.73 3.51 -12.79
N ILE A 93 7.41 4.30 -11.95
CA ILE A 93 8.37 3.81 -10.96
C ILE A 93 7.62 3.11 -9.85
N CYS A 94 8.13 1.94 -9.47
CA CYS A 94 7.93 1.35 -8.17
C CYS A 94 9.13 1.73 -7.27
#